data_AF-A0A6B3SS31-F1
#
_entry.id   AF-A0A6B3SS31-F1
#
_cell.length_a   1.000
_cell.length_b   1.000
_cell.length_c   1.000
_cell.angle_alpha   90.00
_cell.angle_beta   90.00
_cell.angle_gamma   90.00
#
_symmetry.space_group_name_H-M   'P 1'
#
loop_
_entity.id
_entity.type
_entity.pdbx_description
1 polymer ?
#
loop_
_entity_poly.entity_id
_entity_poly.type
_entity_poly.pdbx_seq_one_letter_code
_entity_poly.pdbx_strand_id
1 'polypeptide(L)'
;MDLENSDEINLFDLSFNFEDYFERSKQGQLTEQEQSEFAARVMGQFCRDFYKNGDPADVPYWIMNYLADQMFKALAGEPLQQVLPMPWEDQKASSPWTEKGERALKIYAAIQNELAANSKANVTDLIYQQAKENFISFETARLDYYAIKKGINGPGIPEKFLKRGPEN
;
A
#
# COMPACT_ATOMS: atom_id res chain seq x y z
N MET A 1 7.58 39.23 -13.66
CA MET A 1 8.25 38.39 -12.63
C MET A 1 7.08 37.88 -11.84
N ASP A 2 6.51 36.81 -12.37
CA ASP A 2 5.11 36.48 -12.15
C ASP A 2 5.05 35.48 -11.01
N LEU A 3 4.63 35.98 -9.85
CA LEU A 3 4.35 35.21 -8.65
C LEU A 3 2.84 34.98 -8.59
N GLU A 4 2.32 34.15 -9.49
CA GLU A 4 0.94 33.63 -9.42
C GLU A 4 0.99 32.13 -9.66
N ASN A 5 1.19 31.38 -8.58
CA ASN A 5 0.75 29.98 -8.39
C ASN A 5 1.24 29.50 -7.01
N SER A 6 0.77 30.17 -5.96
CA SER A 6 0.77 29.54 -4.65
C SER A 6 -0.51 28.71 -4.55
N ASP A 7 -0.37 27.39 -4.70
CA ASP A 7 -1.35 26.37 -4.29
C ASP A 7 -1.61 26.45 -2.78
N GLU A 8 -2.16 27.58 -2.33
CA GLU A 8 -2.60 27.74 -0.95
C GLU A 8 -3.90 26.97 -0.78
N ILE A 9 -3.78 25.82 -0.10
CA ILE A 9 -4.91 25.00 0.35
C ILE A 9 -5.89 25.92 1.10
N ASN A 10 -7.03 26.23 0.48
CA ASN A 10 -8.05 27.09 1.06
C ASN A 10 -8.80 26.32 2.16
N LEU A 11 -8.38 26.53 3.42
CA LEU A 11 -8.94 25.89 4.61
C LEU A 11 -10.41 26.27 4.89
N PHE A 12 -10.99 27.23 4.16
CA PHE A 12 -12.37 27.69 4.30
C PHE A 12 -13.30 27.20 3.17
N ASP A 13 -12.84 26.31 2.30
CA ASP A 13 -13.72 25.62 1.35
C ASP A 13 -14.60 24.59 2.09
N LEU A 14 -15.68 25.12 2.67
CA LEU A 14 -16.73 24.40 3.39
C LEU A 14 -17.68 23.64 2.45
N SER A 15 -17.41 23.61 1.14
CA SER A 15 -18.26 22.95 0.14
C SER A 15 -17.78 21.55 -0.26
N PHE A 16 -16.78 21.00 0.45
CA PHE A 16 -16.25 19.67 0.12
C PHE A 16 -17.33 18.59 0.23
N ASN A 17 -17.84 18.20 -0.93
CA ASN A 17 -18.87 17.20 -1.06
C ASN A 17 -18.23 15.80 -1.04
N PHE A 18 -18.10 15.26 0.17
CA PHE A 18 -17.59 13.90 0.39
C PHE A 18 -18.36 12.85 -0.42
N GLU A 19 -19.67 13.03 -0.62
CA GLU A 19 -20.50 12.11 -1.39
C GLU A 19 -20.08 12.09 -2.88
N ASP A 20 -19.89 13.27 -3.48
CA ASP A 20 -19.46 13.40 -4.88
C ASP A 20 -18.05 12.84 -5.10
N TYR A 21 -17.11 13.18 -4.22
CA TYR A 21 -15.75 12.64 -4.28
C TYR A 21 -15.72 11.12 -4.11
N PHE A 22 -16.54 10.57 -3.20
CA PHE A 22 -16.62 9.13 -2.98
C PHE A 22 -17.21 8.40 -4.18
N GLU A 23 -18.27 8.92 -4.78
CA GLU A 23 -18.88 8.33 -5.97
C GLU A 23 -17.95 8.42 -7.19
N ARG A 24 -17.28 9.56 -7.40
CA ARG A 24 -16.26 9.71 -8.44
C ARG A 24 -15.04 8.81 -8.19
N SER A 25 -14.65 8.61 -6.93
CA SER A 25 -13.58 7.69 -6.53
C SER A 25 -13.92 6.25 -6.91
N LYS A 26 -15.12 5.77 -6.57
CA LYS A 26 -15.59 4.42 -6.96
C LYS A 26 -15.63 4.22 -8.47
N GLN A 27 -15.94 5.27 -9.23
CA GLN A 27 -16.02 5.25 -10.68
C GLN A 27 -14.65 5.43 -11.37
N GLY A 28 -13.57 5.64 -10.61
CA GLY A 28 -12.23 5.88 -11.17
C GLY A 28 -12.10 7.19 -11.93
N GLN A 29 -12.91 8.20 -11.59
CA GLN A 29 -13.00 9.49 -12.27
C GLN A 29 -12.22 10.62 -11.57
N LEU A 30 -11.48 10.30 -10.51
CA LEU A 30 -10.62 11.25 -9.82
C LEU A 30 -9.25 11.28 -10.49
N THR A 31 -8.76 12.49 -10.75
CA THR A 31 -7.35 12.72 -11.11
C THR A 31 -6.42 12.34 -9.97
N GLU A 32 -5.12 12.14 -10.24
CA GLU A 32 -4.12 11.81 -9.20
C GLU A 32 -4.08 12.84 -8.06
N GLN A 33 -4.25 14.13 -8.40
CA GLN A 33 -4.32 15.22 -7.43
C GLN A 33 -5.58 15.11 -6.57
N GLU A 34 -6.76 14.90 -7.18
CA GLU A 34 -8.01 14.72 -6.45
C GLU A 34 -8.02 13.46 -5.59
N GLN A 35 -7.35 12.38 -6.01
CA GLN A 35 -7.19 11.16 -5.22
C GLN A 35 -6.36 11.40 -3.97
N SER A 36 -5.24 12.13 -4.09
CA SER A 36 -4.40 12.44 -2.94
C SER A 36 -5.07 13.39 -1.95
N GLU A 37 -5.83 14.38 -2.45
CA GLU A 37 -6.65 15.25 -1.62
C GLU A 37 -7.77 14.47 -0.91
N PHE A 38 -8.44 13.56 -1.62
CA PHE A 38 -9.46 12.70 -1.05
C PHE A 38 -8.90 11.83 0.09
N ALA A 39 -7.79 11.14 -0.15
CA ALA A 39 -7.13 10.30 0.86
C ALA A 39 -6.71 11.11 2.09
N ALA A 40 -6.15 12.30 1.90
CA ALA A 40 -5.78 13.20 3.00
C ALA A 40 -7.00 13.64 3.83
N ARG A 41 -8.12 13.97 3.18
CA ARG A 41 -9.35 14.37 3.86
C ARG A 41 -10.00 13.20 4.60
N VAL A 42 -9.99 12.00 4.04
CA VAL A 42 -10.45 10.77 4.72
C VAL A 42 -9.60 10.50 5.97
N MET A 43 -8.28 10.58 5.86
CA MET A 43 -7.38 10.43 7.01
C MET A 43 -7.57 11.52 8.05
N GLY A 44 -7.75 12.77 7.64
CA GLY A 44 -8.03 13.89 8.52
C GLY A 44 -9.34 13.71 9.29
N GLN A 45 -10.39 13.25 8.61
CA GLN A 45 -11.67 12.93 9.24
C GLN A 45 -11.57 11.75 10.20
N PHE A 46 -10.90 10.67 9.80
CA PHE A 46 -10.62 9.54 10.70
C PHE A 46 -9.94 10.01 11.99
N CYS A 47 -8.82 10.76 11.88
CA CYS A 47 -8.11 11.26 13.03
C CYS A 47 -8.98 12.16 13.91
N ARG A 48 -9.70 13.11 13.31
CA ARG A 48 -10.58 14.02 14.05
C ARG A 48 -11.65 13.27 14.84
N ASP A 49 -12.32 12.32 14.19
CA ASP A 49 -13.48 11.63 14.75
C ASP A 49 -13.02 10.55 15.77
N PHE A 50 -11.97 9.78 15.45
CA PHE A 50 -11.41 8.77 16.35
C PHE A 50 -10.78 9.38 17.60
N TYR A 51 -9.91 10.40 17.47
CA TYR A 51 -9.21 10.98 18.62
C TYR A 51 -10.08 11.88 19.51
N LYS A 52 -11.36 12.09 19.14
CA LYS A 52 -12.32 12.77 20.01
C LYS A 52 -12.53 12.01 21.32
N ASN A 53 -12.73 10.69 21.24
CA ASN A 53 -12.99 9.82 22.39
C ASN A 53 -12.15 8.53 22.39
N GLY A 54 -11.37 8.27 21.34
CA GLY A 54 -10.66 7.01 21.12
C GLY A 54 -11.57 5.84 20.74
N ASP A 55 -12.82 6.10 20.34
CA ASP A 55 -13.81 5.09 20.01
C ASP A 55 -13.94 4.92 18.48
N PRO A 56 -13.67 3.72 17.92
CA PRO A 56 -13.93 3.44 16.51
C PRO A 56 -15.39 3.67 16.08
N ALA A 57 -16.35 3.59 17.01
CA ALA A 57 -17.77 3.81 16.71
C ALA A 57 -18.09 5.27 16.35
N ASP A 58 -17.22 6.22 16.72
CA ASP A 58 -17.38 7.63 16.38
C ASP A 58 -16.96 7.95 14.94
N VAL A 59 -16.26 7.01 14.27
CA VAL A 59 -15.83 7.18 12.88
C VAL A 59 -16.92 6.65 11.93
N PRO A 60 -17.30 7.41 10.89
CA PRO A 60 -18.22 6.93 9.86
C PRO A 60 -17.79 5.58 9.26
N TYR A 61 -18.74 4.65 9.16
CA TYR A 61 -18.47 3.28 8.71
C TYR A 61 -17.81 3.20 7.33
N TRP A 62 -18.17 4.11 6.42
CA TRP A 62 -17.58 4.14 5.07
C TRP A 62 -16.09 4.52 5.09
N ILE A 63 -15.65 5.35 6.03
CA ILE A 63 -14.23 5.72 6.22
C ILE A 63 -13.46 4.52 6.72
N MET A 64 -14.01 3.84 7.74
CA MET A 64 -13.40 2.62 8.28
C MET A 64 -13.24 1.55 7.21
N ASN A 65 -14.28 1.33 6.39
CA ASN A 65 -14.22 0.38 5.28
C ASN A 65 -13.23 0.81 4.19
N TYR A 66 -13.20 2.09 3.82
CA TYR A 66 -12.26 2.58 2.82
C TYR A 66 -10.81 2.37 3.29
N LEU A 67 -10.49 2.76 4.53
CA LEU A 67 -9.14 2.58 5.08
C LEU A 67 -8.77 1.10 5.20
N ALA A 68 -9.70 0.25 5.62
CA ALA A 68 -9.48 -1.20 5.67
C ALA A 68 -9.18 -1.78 4.27
N ASP A 69 -9.90 -1.34 3.23
CA ASP A 69 -9.66 -1.76 1.84
C ASP A 69 -8.26 -1.34 1.34
N GLN A 70 -7.86 -0.08 1.56
CA GLN A 70 -6.51 0.37 1.16
C GLN A 70 -5.41 -0.38 1.92
N MET A 71 -5.59 -0.63 3.21
CA MET A 71 -4.64 -1.41 4.00
C MET A 71 -4.55 -2.85 3.52
N PHE A 72 -5.67 -3.45 3.09
CA PHE A 72 -5.66 -4.79 2.51
C PHE A 72 -4.87 -4.85 1.20
N LYS A 73 -5.03 -3.86 0.31
CA LYS A 73 -4.22 -3.75 -0.92
C LYS A 73 -2.74 -3.56 -0.61
N ALA A 74 -2.42 -2.72 0.37
CA ALA A 74 -1.04 -2.55 0.83
C ALA A 74 -0.43 -3.87 1.31
N LEU A 75 -1.18 -4.63 2.12
CA LEU A 75 -0.76 -5.95 2.60
C LEU A 75 -0.67 -6.99 1.47
N ALA A 76 -1.49 -6.86 0.43
CA ALA A 76 -1.42 -7.69 -0.77
C ALA A 76 -0.20 -7.37 -1.66
N GLY A 77 0.56 -6.33 -1.33
CA GLY A 77 1.83 -5.98 -1.95
C GLY A 77 1.81 -4.71 -2.79
N GLU A 78 0.69 -3.99 -2.83
CA GLU A 78 0.66 -2.66 -3.45
C GLU A 78 1.42 -1.64 -2.57
N PRO A 79 2.21 -0.72 -3.13
CA PRO A 79 2.87 0.33 -2.35
C PRO A 79 1.84 1.18 -1.60
N LEU A 80 2.07 1.44 -0.31
CA LEU A 80 1.14 2.23 0.52
C LEU A 80 0.86 3.60 -0.10
N GLN A 81 1.86 4.23 -0.72
CA GLN A 81 1.76 5.53 -1.38
C GLN A 81 0.88 5.49 -2.64
N GLN A 82 0.67 4.32 -3.24
CA GLN A 82 -0.23 4.16 -4.39
C GLN A 82 -1.67 3.95 -3.95
N VAL A 83 -1.89 3.22 -2.86
CA VAL A 83 -3.25 2.90 -2.37
C VAL A 83 -3.81 3.97 -1.44
N LEU A 84 -2.94 4.72 -0.77
CA LEU A 84 -3.28 5.83 0.11
C LEU A 84 -2.35 7.03 -0.18
N PRO A 85 -2.48 7.66 -1.37
CA PRO A 85 -1.59 8.74 -1.77
C PRO A 85 -1.78 9.96 -0.89
N MET A 86 -0.70 10.47 -0.29
CA MET A 86 -0.75 11.72 0.48
C MET A 86 -0.25 12.89 -0.38
N PRO A 87 -0.84 14.09 -0.26
CA PRO A 87 -0.53 15.22 -1.16
C PRO A 87 0.88 15.79 -0.98
N TRP A 88 1.54 15.48 0.13
CA TRP A 88 2.94 15.86 0.41
C TRP A 88 3.95 14.75 0.12
N GLU A 89 3.51 13.57 -0.30
CA GLU A 89 4.41 12.51 -0.72
C GLU A 89 4.71 12.66 -2.21
N ASP A 90 5.99 12.56 -2.57
CA ASP A 90 6.34 12.30 -3.95
C ASP A 90 5.69 10.97 -4.33
N GLN A 91 4.67 11.00 -5.20
CA GLN A 91 4.04 9.77 -5.73
C GLN A 91 5.04 8.88 -6.48
N LYS A 92 6.25 9.40 -6.74
CA LYS A 92 7.45 8.68 -7.20
C LYS A 92 8.28 8.11 -6.05
N ALA A 93 7.72 7.88 -4.87
CA ALA A 93 8.41 7.18 -3.79
C ALA A 93 8.91 5.85 -4.33
N SER A 94 10.20 5.81 -4.68
CA SER A 94 10.81 4.63 -5.27
C SER A 94 10.66 3.53 -4.23
N SER A 95 9.97 2.45 -4.61
CA SER A 95 9.77 1.28 -3.74
C SER A 95 11.00 1.02 -2.90
N PRO A 96 10.88 0.86 -1.57
CA PRO A 96 12.03 0.66 -0.69
C PRO A 96 12.75 -0.66 -0.99
N TRP A 97 12.25 -1.45 -1.93
CA TRP A 97 12.77 -2.73 -2.35
C TRP A 97 13.64 -2.60 -3.60
N THR A 98 14.69 -3.42 -3.65
CA THR A 98 15.38 -3.69 -4.92
C THR A 98 14.49 -4.53 -5.82
N GLU A 99 14.74 -4.60 -7.13
CA GLU A 99 13.98 -5.50 -8.03
C GLU A 99 13.94 -6.95 -7.52
N LYS A 100 15.06 -7.38 -6.93
CA LYS A 100 15.15 -8.69 -6.27
C LYS A 100 14.24 -8.78 -5.05
N GLY A 101 14.20 -7.73 -4.24
CA GLY A 101 13.33 -7.63 -3.07
C GLY A 101 11.84 -7.66 -3.44
N GLU A 102 11.44 -6.90 -4.46
CA GLU A 102 10.07 -6.89 -4.98
C GLU A 102 9.65 -8.26 -5.46
N ARG A 103 10.50 -8.91 -6.28
CA ARG A 103 10.24 -10.29 -6.73
C ARG A 103 10.10 -11.24 -5.55
N ALA A 104 11.01 -11.17 -4.58
CA ALA A 104 10.98 -12.05 -3.42
C ALA A 104 9.71 -11.85 -2.58
N LEU A 105 9.30 -10.60 -2.38
CA LEU A 105 8.07 -10.25 -1.67
C LEU A 105 6.84 -10.74 -2.43
N LYS A 106 6.79 -10.56 -3.75
CA LYS A 106 5.69 -11.03 -4.61
C LYS A 106 5.54 -12.55 -4.55
N ILE A 107 6.65 -13.29 -4.67
CA ILE A 107 6.66 -14.76 -4.54
C ILE A 107 6.14 -15.17 -3.16
N TYR A 108 6.60 -14.50 -2.11
CA TYR A 108 6.15 -14.80 -0.75
C TYR A 108 4.64 -14.55 -0.58
N ALA A 109 4.14 -13.38 -0.97
CA ALA A 109 2.74 -13.02 -0.86
C ALA A 109 1.84 -13.99 -1.64
N ALA A 110 2.19 -14.32 -2.89
CA ALA A 110 1.44 -15.26 -3.71
C ALA A 110 1.34 -16.65 -3.05
N ILE A 111 2.45 -17.18 -2.52
CA ILE A 111 2.45 -18.48 -1.84
C ILE A 111 1.61 -18.45 -0.56
N GLN A 112 1.70 -17.38 0.26
CA GLN A 112 0.92 -17.29 1.49
C GLN A 112 -0.57 -17.15 1.24
N ASN A 113 -0.96 -16.37 0.23
CA ASN A 113 -2.36 -16.24 -0.18
C ASN A 113 -2.92 -17.60 -0.61
N GLU A 114 -2.14 -18.39 -1.35
CA GLU A 114 -2.58 -19.72 -1.79
C GLU A 114 -2.66 -20.73 -0.65
N LEU A 115 -1.74 -20.67 0.32
CA LEU A 115 -1.81 -21.49 1.53
C LEU A 115 -2.99 -21.10 2.43
N ALA A 116 -3.35 -19.82 2.45
CA ALA A 116 -4.52 -19.33 3.19
C ALA A 116 -5.83 -19.77 2.52
N ALA A 117 -5.91 -19.72 1.19
CA ALA A 117 -7.06 -20.20 0.43
C ALA A 117 -7.17 -21.74 0.42
N ASN A 118 -6.03 -22.44 0.41
CA ASN A 118 -5.95 -23.90 0.35
C ASN A 118 -4.89 -24.44 1.31
N SER A 119 -5.33 -24.76 2.53
CA SER A 119 -4.46 -25.27 3.61
C SER A 119 -3.76 -26.60 3.31
N LYS A 120 -4.19 -27.34 2.27
CA LYS A 120 -3.55 -28.60 1.85
C LYS A 120 -2.54 -28.43 0.72
N ALA A 121 -2.38 -27.21 0.19
CA ALA A 121 -1.43 -26.95 -0.89
C ALA A 121 0.01 -27.20 -0.41
N ASN A 122 0.83 -27.83 -1.28
CA ASN A 122 2.22 -28.08 -0.98
C ASN A 122 3.06 -26.84 -1.33
N VAL A 123 3.76 -26.30 -0.34
CA VAL A 123 4.66 -25.14 -0.51
C VAL A 123 5.66 -25.34 -1.64
N THR A 124 6.17 -26.57 -1.83
CA THR A 124 7.17 -26.87 -2.86
C THR A 124 6.60 -26.70 -4.27
N ASP A 125 5.36 -27.16 -4.48
CA ASP A 125 4.68 -27.04 -5.78
C ASP A 125 4.35 -25.58 -6.08
N LEU A 126 3.93 -24.82 -5.05
CA LEU A 126 3.68 -23.38 -5.16
C LEU A 126 4.96 -22.60 -5.50
N ILE A 127 6.10 -22.94 -4.87
CA ILE A 127 7.40 -22.35 -5.22
C ILE A 127 7.75 -22.66 -6.68
N TYR A 128 7.53 -23.89 -7.13
CA TYR A 128 7.80 -24.29 -8.51
C TYR A 128 6.91 -23.54 -9.51
N GLN A 129 5.64 -23.34 -9.19
CA GLN A 129 4.74 -22.52 -9.99
C GLN A 129 5.22 -21.06 -10.06
N GLN A 130 5.54 -20.45 -8.91
CA GLN A 130 6.03 -19.08 -8.86
C GLN A 130 7.37 -18.91 -9.58
N ALA A 131 8.24 -19.93 -9.59
CA ALA A 131 9.47 -19.91 -10.37
C ALA A 131 9.19 -19.78 -11.87
N LYS A 132 8.17 -20.49 -12.38
CA LYS A 132 7.74 -20.39 -13.79
C LYS A 132 7.14 -19.02 -14.10
N GLU A 133 6.25 -18.52 -13.26
CA GLU A 133 5.57 -17.22 -13.46
C GLU A 133 6.55 -16.04 -13.45
N ASN A 134 7.63 -16.15 -12.68
CA ASN A 134 8.67 -15.12 -12.57
C ASN A 134 9.89 -15.39 -13.47
N PHE A 135 9.86 -16.42 -14.32
CA PHE A 135 10.95 -16.80 -15.23
C PHE A 135 12.33 -16.99 -14.54
N ILE A 136 12.34 -17.61 -13.36
CA ILE A 136 13.56 -17.88 -12.57
C ILE A 136 13.71 -19.37 -12.28
N SER A 137 14.90 -19.79 -11.83
CA SER A 137 15.09 -21.17 -11.38
C SER A 137 14.33 -21.45 -10.09
N PHE A 138 13.91 -22.71 -9.92
CA PHE A 138 13.27 -23.19 -8.68
C PHE A 138 14.08 -22.85 -7.43
N GLU A 139 15.40 -23.07 -7.47
CA GLU A 139 16.29 -22.75 -6.35
C GLU A 139 16.30 -21.25 -6.02
N THR A 140 16.23 -20.38 -7.04
CA THR A 140 16.13 -18.93 -6.81
C THR A 140 14.82 -18.56 -6.12
N ALA A 141 13.69 -19.07 -6.62
CA ALA A 141 12.38 -18.82 -6.03
C ALA A 141 12.30 -19.35 -4.58
N ARG A 142 12.87 -20.54 -4.33
CA ARG A 142 12.94 -21.15 -3.01
C ARG A 142 13.76 -20.28 -2.04
N LEU A 143 14.94 -19.82 -2.47
CA LEU A 143 15.79 -18.96 -1.66
C LEU A 143 15.11 -17.63 -1.34
N ASP A 144 14.48 -17.00 -2.33
CA ASP A 144 13.76 -15.74 -2.15
C ASP A 144 12.57 -15.89 -1.18
N TYR A 145 11.75 -16.93 -1.35
CA TYR A 145 10.64 -17.25 -0.44
C TYR A 145 11.09 -17.41 1.01
N TYR A 146 12.08 -18.26 1.26
CA TYR A 146 12.54 -18.53 2.62
C TYR A 146 13.28 -17.34 3.24
N ALA A 147 13.92 -16.50 2.43
CA ALA A 147 14.58 -15.30 2.93
C ALA A 147 13.57 -14.27 3.45
N ILE A 148 12.46 -14.05 2.72
CA ILE A 148 11.36 -13.19 3.20
C ILE A 148 10.63 -13.83 4.38
N LYS A 149 10.29 -15.12 4.31
CA LYS A 149 9.63 -15.84 5.41
C LYS A 149 10.44 -15.80 6.71
N LYS A 150 11.76 -15.99 6.63
CA LYS A 150 12.66 -15.89 7.79
C LYS A 150 12.75 -14.46 8.31
N GLY A 151 12.77 -13.47 7.41
CA GLY A 151 12.85 -12.07 7.80
C GLY A 151 11.60 -11.59 8.54
N ILE A 152 10.42 -11.97 8.06
CA ILE A 152 9.13 -11.65 8.71
C ILE A 152 9.01 -12.33 10.07
N ASN A 153 9.42 -13.59 10.18
CA ASN A 153 9.34 -14.37 11.43
C ASN A 153 10.57 -14.19 12.35
N GLY A 154 11.45 -13.23 12.07
CA GLY A 154 12.77 -13.19 12.67
C GLY A 154 13.38 -11.79 12.72
N PRO A 155 14.71 -11.65 12.54
CA PRO A 155 15.43 -10.40 12.82
C PRO A 155 15.21 -9.28 11.79
N GLY A 156 14.28 -9.45 10.84
CA GLY A 156 14.01 -8.50 9.78
C GLY A 156 14.45 -8.97 8.39
N ILE A 157 14.00 -8.22 7.38
CA ILE A 157 14.25 -8.50 5.96
C ILE A 157 15.73 -8.26 5.63
N PRO A 158 16.40 -9.16 4.87
CA PRO A 158 17.79 -8.95 4.46
C PRO A 158 18.02 -7.64 3.68
N GLU A 159 19.04 -6.87 4.06
CA GLU A 159 19.38 -5.57 3.44
C GLU A 159 19.51 -5.61 1.92
N LYS A 160 20.00 -6.72 1.34
CA LYS A 160 20.13 -6.90 -0.12
C LYS A 160 18.80 -6.81 -0.89
N PHE A 161 17.68 -6.91 -0.19
CA PHE A 161 16.35 -6.74 -0.76
C PHE A 161 15.83 -5.32 -0.63
N LEU A 162 16.50 -4.47 0.13
CA LEU A 162 16.11 -3.09 0.38
C LEU A 162 17.03 -2.14 -0.41
N LYS A 163 16.46 -1.08 -0.98
CA LYS A 163 17.26 0.03 -1.48
C LYS A 163 17.86 0.73 -0.27
N ARG A 164 19.18 0.96 -0.29
CA ARG A 164 19.79 1.88 0.67
C ARG A 164 19.23 3.27 0.38
N GLY A 165 18.69 3.94 1.39
CA GLY A 165 18.31 5.35 1.27
C GLY A 165 19.55 6.18 0.90
N PRO A 166 19.37 7.43 0.43
CA PRO A 166 20.51 8.34 0.30
C PRO A 166 21.25 8.37 1.64
N GLU A 167 22.55 8.08 1.61
CA GLU A 167 23.43 8.31 2.77
C GLU A 167 23.34 9.81 3.08
N ASN A 168 22.84 10.15 4.28
CA ASN A 168 22.90 11.51 4.80
C ASN A 168 24.35 11.90 5.10
#